data_AF-A0A6N7ITJ1-F1
#
_entry.id   AF-A0A6N7ITJ1-F1
#
_cell.length_a   1.000
_cell.length_b   1.000
_cell.length_c   1.000
_cell.angle_alpha   90.00
_cell.angle_beta   90.00
_cell.angle_gamma   90.00
#
_symmetry.space_group_name_H-M   'P 1'
#
loop_
_entity.id
_entity.type
_entity.pdbx_description
1 polymer ?
#
loop_
_entity_poly.entity_id
_entity_poly.type
_entity_poly.pdbx_seq_one_letter_code
_entity_poly.pdbx_strand_id
1 'polypeptide(L)'
;MGRACWVRPMKVKFDKIKPGVLFRTPWHENRLFYKVPDPQPWPELGSCHACGTIAVWNARAVDGDHLVHFCRNEEVIPVKVEGGSQIRPRRRQLLRQFPART
;
A
#
# COMPACT_ATOMS: atom_id res chain seq x y z
N MET A 1 38.45 -5.22 5.92
CA MET A 1 37.26 -6.10 6.03
C MET A 1 36.07 -5.26 6.48
N GLY A 2 35.35 -4.65 5.54
CA GLY A 2 34.19 -3.82 5.85
C GLY A 2 33.02 -4.72 6.26
N ARG A 3 32.55 -4.60 7.50
CA ARG A 3 31.35 -5.29 7.96
C ARG A 3 30.19 -4.73 7.14
N ALA A 4 29.60 -5.53 6.28
CA ALA A 4 28.29 -5.23 5.71
C ALA A 4 27.35 -5.00 6.90
N CYS A 5 27.01 -3.74 7.14
CA CYS A 5 26.05 -3.35 8.15
C CYS A 5 24.69 -3.70 7.57
N TRP A 6 24.31 -4.98 7.69
CA TRP A 6 22.99 -5.45 7.31
C TRP A 6 21.99 -4.76 8.22
N VAL A 7 21.49 -3.60 7.79
CA VAL A 7 20.39 -2.92 8.44
C VAL A 7 19.23 -3.90 8.38
N ARG A 8 18.98 -4.60 9.49
CA ARG A 8 17.84 -5.50 9.59
C ARG A 8 16.61 -4.69 9.20
N PRO A 9 15.82 -5.12 8.21
CA PRO A 9 14.62 -4.41 7.83
C PRO A 9 13.72 -4.28 9.06
N MET A 10 13.42 -3.04 9.46
CA MET A 10 12.53 -2.78 10.58
C MET A 10 11.13 -3.27 10.21
N LYS A 11 10.62 -4.24 10.96
CA LYS A 11 9.23 -4.67 10.88
C LYS A 11 8.34 -3.59 11.47
N VAL A 12 7.24 -3.28 10.80
CA VAL A 12 6.22 -2.34 11.26
C VAL A 12 4.84 -2.95 11.08
N LYS A 13 3.85 -2.46 11.81
CA LYS A 13 2.45 -2.88 11.59
C LYS A 13 1.90 -2.30 10.30
N PHE A 14 1.08 -3.05 9.56
CA PHE A 14 0.44 -2.63 8.32
C PHE A 14 -0.36 -1.32 8.46
N ASP A 15 -1.02 -1.11 9.60
CA ASP A 15 -1.72 0.15 9.88
C ASP A 15 -0.80 1.39 9.83
N LYS A 16 0.49 1.23 10.18
CA LYS A 16 1.49 2.29 10.15
C LYS A 16 2.06 2.56 8.75
N ILE A 17 1.79 1.69 7.78
CA ILE A 17 2.19 1.92 6.39
C ILE A 17 1.28 3.00 5.78
N LYS A 18 1.89 3.98 5.11
CA LYS A 18 1.14 4.98 4.34
C LYS A 18 0.69 4.40 2.99
N PRO A 19 -0.49 4.79 2.47
CA PRO A 19 -0.87 4.46 1.11
C PRO A 19 0.21 4.83 0.09
N GLY A 20 0.39 4.00 -0.94
CA GLY A 20 1.42 4.20 -1.98
C GLY A 20 2.85 3.82 -1.56
N VAL A 21 3.07 3.38 -0.32
CA VAL A 21 4.36 2.81 0.10
C VAL A 21 4.40 1.32 -0.25
N LEU A 22 5.51 0.90 -0.84
CA LEU A 22 5.80 -0.51 -1.09
C LEU A 22 6.22 -1.20 0.20
N PHE A 23 5.73 -2.41 0.42
CA PHE A 23 6.10 -3.25 1.53
C PHE A 23 6.13 -4.72 1.09
N ARG A 24 6.84 -5.54 1.86
CA ARG A 24 6.86 -7.00 1.74
C ARG A 24 6.45 -7.64 3.06
N THR A 25 6.07 -8.90 3.02
CA THR A 25 5.73 -9.66 4.24
C THR A 25 6.91 -10.52 4.67
N PRO A 26 7.03 -10.88 5.95
CA PRO A 26 8.07 -11.78 6.43
C PRO A 26 8.01 -13.17 5.78
N TRP A 27 6.81 -13.60 5.38
CA TRP A 27 6.54 -14.93 4.82
C TRP A 27 6.76 -15.00 3.30
N HIS A 28 6.74 -13.84 2.62
CA HIS A 28 6.93 -13.74 1.17
C HIS A 28 7.95 -12.65 0.85
N GLU A 29 9.23 -12.94 1.08
CA GLU A 29 10.33 -11.98 0.90
C GLU A 29 10.46 -11.48 -0.54
N ASN A 30 10.02 -12.29 -1.51
CA ASN A 30 10.09 -12.00 -2.95
C ASN A 30 8.84 -11.28 -3.49
N ARG A 31 7.77 -11.15 -2.69
CA ARG A 31 6.53 -10.49 -3.14
C ARG A 31 6.45 -9.07 -2.60
N LEU A 32 6.22 -8.13 -3.52
CA LEU A 32 6.01 -6.72 -3.21
C LEU A 32 4.52 -6.39 -3.28
N PHE A 33 4.09 -5.58 -2.32
CA PHE A 33 2.73 -5.07 -2.21
C PHE A 33 2.78 -3.56 -2.01
N TYR A 34 1.75 -2.85 -2.47
CA TYR A 34 1.53 -1.46 -2.08
C TYR A 34 0.17 -1.32 -1.40
N LYS A 35 0.10 -0.39 -0.44
CA LYS A 35 -1.15 -0.11 0.27
C LYS A 35 -2.06 0.74 -0.60
N VAL A 36 -3.29 0.28 -0.81
CA VAL A 36 -4.31 0.96 -1.62
C VAL A 36 -4.86 2.15 -0.80
N PRO A 37 -4.97 3.35 -1.38
CA PRO A 37 -5.44 4.54 -0.65
C PRO A 37 -6.93 4.51 -0.31
N ASP A 38 -7.73 3.83 -1.12
CA ASP A 38 -9.17 3.68 -0.92
C ASP A 38 -9.53 2.18 -0.86
N PRO A 39 -9.54 1.59 0.35
CA PRO A 39 -9.81 0.16 0.52
C PRO A 39 -11.26 -0.16 0.13
N GLN A 40 -11.42 -1.01 -0.89
CA GLN A 40 -12.74 -1.45 -1.32
C GLN A 40 -13.25 -2.59 -0.42
N PRO A 41 -14.55 -2.62 -0.09
CA PRO A 41 -15.12 -3.76 0.63
C PRO A 41 -14.93 -5.04 -0.18
N TRP A 42 -14.72 -6.16 0.50
CA TRP A 42 -14.69 -7.48 -0.12
C TRP A 42 -16.06 -8.16 0.12
N PRO A 43 -17.06 -7.93 -0.73
CA PRO A 43 -18.45 -8.31 -0.45
C PRO A 43 -18.67 -9.81 -0.26
N GLU A 44 -17.81 -10.65 -0.86
CA GLU A 44 -17.90 -12.10 -0.81
C GLU A 44 -17.33 -12.72 0.48
N LEU A 45 -16.47 -11.99 1.19
CA LEU A 45 -15.81 -12.45 2.41
C LEU A 45 -16.24 -11.52 3.55
N GLY A 46 -17.04 -12.04 4.48
CA GLY A 46 -17.59 -11.29 5.61
C GLY A 46 -16.53 -10.72 6.57
N SER A 47 -16.58 -11.11 7.83
CA SER A 47 -15.50 -10.75 8.77
C SER A 47 -14.24 -11.56 8.47
N CYS A 48 -13.09 -10.89 8.42
CA CYS A 48 -11.79 -11.55 8.35
C CYS A 48 -11.61 -12.44 9.58
N HIS A 49 -11.37 -13.73 9.36
CA HIS A 49 -11.21 -14.72 10.44
C HIS A 49 -10.06 -14.38 11.40
N ALA A 50 -9.01 -13.69 10.93
CA ALA A 50 -7.84 -13.37 11.73
C ALA A 50 -8.02 -12.15 12.64
N CYS A 51 -8.82 -11.15 12.23
CA CYS A 51 -8.98 -9.90 13.01
C CYS A 51 -10.42 -9.60 13.43
N GLY A 52 -11.40 -10.38 12.98
CA GLY A 52 -12.83 -10.19 13.28
C GLY A 52 -13.45 -8.95 12.65
N THR A 53 -12.69 -8.17 11.87
CA THR A 53 -13.19 -6.94 11.20
C THR A 53 -13.60 -7.22 9.76
N ILE A 54 -14.40 -6.32 9.17
CA ILE A 54 -14.82 -6.43 7.76
C ILE A 54 -13.58 -6.58 6.87
N ALA A 55 -13.56 -7.65 6.07
CA ALA A 55 -12.49 -7.87 5.11
C ALA A 55 -12.58 -6.81 4.00
N VAL A 56 -11.50 -6.06 3.82
CA VAL A 56 -11.38 -5.01 2.79
C VAL A 56 -10.11 -5.22 1.97
N TRP A 57 -10.19 -4.92 0.69
CA TRP A 57 -9.06 -4.89 -0.23
C TRP A 57 -8.17 -3.68 0.05
N ASN A 58 -7.16 -3.85 0.92
CA ASN A 58 -6.32 -2.74 1.40
C ASN A 58 -4.89 -2.75 0.85
N ALA A 59 -4.50 -3.80 0.13
CA ALA A 59 -3.23 -3.86 -0.57
C ALA A 59 -3.38 -4.47 -1.97
N ARG A 60 -2.41 -4.20 -2.81
CA ARG A 60 -2.29 -4.83 -4.13
C ARG A 60 -0.88 -5.35 -4.34
N ALA A 61 -0.76 -6.56 -4.90
CA ALA A 61 0.52 -7.12 -5.29
C ALA A 61 1.03 -6.49 -6.58
N VAL A 62 2.34 -6.23 -6.63
CA VAL A 62 3.00 -5.63 -7.81
C VAL A 62 3.13 -6.63 -8.97
N ASP A 63 3.41 -7.89 -8.65
CA ASP A 63 3.81 -8.92 -9.63
C ASP A 63 2.62 -9.51 -10.43
N GLY A 64 1.39 -9.29 -10.00
CA GLY A 64 0.22 -9.89 -10.65
C GLY A 64 -1.09 -9.15 -10.43
N ASP A 65 -1.01 -7.87 -10.02
CA ASP A 65 -2.12 -6.94 -9.87
C ASP A 65 -3.33 -7.44 -9.03
N HIS A 66 -3.13 -8.47 -8.20
CA HIS A 66 -4.18 -9.03 -7.36
C HIS A 66 -4.35 -8.21 -6.07
N LEU A 67 -5.61 -7.98 -5.70
CA LEU A 67 -5.97 -7.34 -4.45
C LEU A 67 -5.80 -8.34 -3.30
N VAL A 68 -5.36 -7.83 -2.15
CA VAL A 68 -5.10 -8.63 -0.94
C VAL A 68 -5.60 -7.87 0.27
N HIS A 69 -6.16 -8.60 1.22
CA HIS A 69 -6.48 -8.09 2.55
C HIS A 69 -5.32 -8.35 3.52
N PHE A 70 -4.83 -7.30 4.16
CA PHE A 70 -3.91 -7.36 5.29
C PHE A 70 -4.59 -6.96 6.60
N CYS A 71 -4.34 -7.69 7.68
CA CYS A 71 -4.83 -7.30 8.98
C CYS A 71 -4.10 -6.03 9.47
N ARG A 72 -4.78 -5.16 10.22
CA ARG A 72 -4.19 -3.90 10.74
C ARG A 72 -2.92 -4.12 11.57
N ASN A 73 -2.90 -5.20 12.33
CA ASN A 73 -1.80 -5.58 13.22
C ASN A 73 -0.73 -6.44 12.54
N GLU A 74 -0.88 -6.73 11.25
CA GLU A 74 0.03 -7.62 10.54
C GLU A 74 1.41 -6.97 10.38
N GLU A 75 2.46 -7.76 10.62
CA GLU A 75 3.84 -7.28 10.49
C GLU A 75 4.27 -7.26 9.03
N VAL A 76 4.73 -6.10 8.58
CA VAL A 76 5.23 -5.86 7.22
C VAL A 76 6.55 -5.14 7.25
N ILE A 77 7.30 -5.27 6.17
CA ILE A 77 8.61 -4.66 6.00
C ILE A 77 8.48 -3.60 4.90
N PRO A 78 8.54 -2.30 5.21
CA PRO A 78 8.51 -1.26 4.20
C PRO A 78 9.77 -1.34 3.35
N VAL A 79 9.60 -1.20 2.04
CA VAL A 79 10.69 -1.18 1.07
C VAL A 79 10.93 0.27 0.67
N LYS A 80 12.11 0.80 1.00
CA LYS A 80 12.56 2.09 0.47
C LYS A 80 12.95 1.87 -0.99
N VAL A 81 12.16 2.40 -1.91
CA VAL A 81 12.62 2.61 -3.28
C VAL A 81 13.58 3.80 -3.26
N GLU A 82 14.88 3.52 -3.23
CA GLU A 82 15.91 4.53 -3.53
C GLU A 82 15.89 4.78 -5.04
N GLY A 83 14.98 5.66 -5.47
CA GLY A 83 14.79 6.00 -6.88
C GLY A 83 13.70 7.03 -7.00
N GLY A 84 14.10 8.29 -7.19
CA GLY A 84 13.22 9.45 -7.17
C GLY A 84 12.04 9.34 -8.13
N SER A 85 10.84 9.27 -7.57
CA SER A 85 9.69 10.02 -8.05
C SER A 85 8.61 9.90 -7.00
N GLN A 86 8.45 10.95 -6.21
CA GLN A 86 7.10 11.34 -5.83
C GLN A 86 6.30 11.35 -7.14
N ILE A 87 5.40 10.41 -7.32
CA ILE A 87 4.31 10.57 -8.28
C ILE A 87 3.48 11.71 -7.69
N ARG A 88 3.93 12.94 -7.93
CA ARG A 88 3.12 14.12 -7.70
C ARG A 88 1.90 13.91 -8.58
N PRO A 89 0.66 13.97 -8.04
CA PRO A 89 -0.48 14.10 -8.92
C PRO A 89 -0.19 15.28 -9.82
N ARG A 90 -0.23 15.08 -11.14
CA ARG A 90 -0.09 16.16 -12.12
C ARG A 90 -1.22 17.15 -11.85
N ARG A 91 -0.97 18.14 -11.01
CA ARG A 91 -1.73 19.38 -10.95
C ARG A 91 -1.35 20.18 -12.20
N ARG A 92 -1.94 19.83 -13.34
CA ARG A 92 -2.24 20.78 -14.42
C ARG A 92 -3.72 21.14 -14.21
N GLN A 93 -4.03 22.33 -13.70
CA GLN A 93 -4.43 23.49 -14.52
C GLN A 93 -5.50 23.05 -15.53
N LEU A 94 -6.77 23.42 -15.38
CA LEU A 94 -7.23 24.81 -15.42
C LEU A 94 -8.60 24.94 -14.74
N LEU A 95 -8.70 25.91 -13.84
CA LEU A 95 -9.98 26.54 -13.51
C LEU A 95 -10.51 27.30 -14.75
N ARG A 96 -11.84 27.41 -14.81
CA ARG A 96 -12.67 28.31 -15.64
C ARG A 96 -13.06 27.79 -17.02
N GLN A 97 -14.27 27.23 -17.10
CA GLN A 97 -15.29 27.76 -18.01
C GLN A 97 -16.61 27.83 -17.25
N PHE A 98 -16.96 29.02 -16.79
CA PHE A 98 -18.30 29.36 -16.33
C PHE A 98 -19.22 29.41 -17.57
N PRO A 99 -20.48 28.93 -17.48
CA PRO A 99 -21.45 29.18 -18.51
C PRO A 99 -22.04 30.60 -18.31
N ALA A 100 -22.05 31.40 -19.36
CA ALA A 100 -23.02 32.48 -19.54
C ALA A 100 -23.75 32.13 -20.84
N ARG A 101 -25.03 31.72 -20.80
CA ARG A 101 -26.20 32.63 -20.95
C ARG A 101 -25.91 33.70 -22.01
N THR A 102 -26.63 33.79 -23.13
CA THR A 102 -28.08 33.66 -23.34
C THR A 102 -28.33 33.37 -24.82
#